data_AF-A0A3A8Q7Z7-F1
#
_entry.id   AF-A0A3A8Q7Z7-F1
#
_cell.length_a   1.000
_cell.length_b   1.000
_cell.length_c   1.000
_cell.angle_alpha   90.00
_cell.angle_beta   90.00
_cell.angle_gamma   90.00
#
_symmetry.space_group_name_H-M   'P 1'
#
loop_
_entity.id
_entity.type
_entity.pdbx_description
1 polymer ?
#
loop_
_entity_poly.entity_id
_entity_poly.type
_entity_poly.pdbx_seq_one_letter_code
_entity_poly.pdbx_strand_id
1 'polypeptide(L)'
;MRRKREDLWPHGTCYGLHRLLGGCLPVLLVSRSLLLLSLLLPGTNATAQEPSRGRELMQRRVTLSRAAVGNPVELHVASGSLTALEFDSPVDRAGVKLGDARDRFELFVVNDRWVMLKPTGDVATGERILLTVPFADGMSPPRAVFMLVSNATQVDAQVQVSRLPRTAEAVQAELDEVRAACAGKDAELEALRARSAATGPSGMILARAMDVEGVNAKDLQVGAVVKPSDGLKVERLIAFRGTGWVALSLAITNEGAAPWTPTEARLSSTRGGRSRAMVAMREPHIAPGGKALVVVEARGEDWPEKAALRVELRDSTGARRLFISSLVF
;
A
#
# COMPACT_ATOMS: atom_id res chain seq x y z
N MET A 1 36.47 -53.21 4.99
CA MET A 1 35.17 -53.90 5.25
C MET A 1 34.10 -52.82 5.38
N ARG A 2 32.81 -53.00 5.01
CA ARG A 2 32.14 -54.05 4.23
C ARG A 2 30.94 -53.44 3.46
N ARG A 3 30.55 -54.09 2.36
CA ARG A 3 29.58 -53.65 1.32
C ARG A 3 28.14 -53.33 1.77
N LYS A 4 27.57 -52.31 1.12
CA LYS A 4 26.37 -52.32 0.24
C LYS A 4 25.49 -53.60 0.20
N ARG A 5 24.19 -53.43 0.50
CA ARG A 5 22.99 -53.92 -0.22
C ARG A 5 21.75 -53.19 0.36
N GLU A 6 20.66 -52.78 -0.31
CA GLU A 6 19.88 -53.28 -1.48
C GLU A 6 19.25 -54.66 -1.26
N ASP A 7 17.91 -54.74 -1.21
CA ASP A 7 17.00 -55.89 -1.43
C ASP A 7 15.55 -55.42 -1.08
N LEU A 8 14.43 -55.86 -1.66
CA LEU A 8 14.13 -56.38 -3.00
C LEU A 8 12.60 -56.24 -3.31
N TRP A 9 12.18 -56.37 -4.58
CA TRP A 9 10.81 -56.67 -5.07
C TRP A 9 10.58 -58.23 -5.05
N PRO A 10 9.54 -58.90 -5.64
CA PRO A 10 8.38 -58.45 -6.45
C PRO A 10 7.02 -59.14 -6.10
N HIS A 11 5.96 -58.84 -6.89
CA HIS A 11 4.96 -59.75 -7.55
C HIS A 11 3.98 -58.80 -8.31
N GLY A 12 3.37 -59.06 -9.48
CA GLY A 12 3.07 -60.27 -10.27
C GLY A 12 1.56 -60.59 -10.18
N THR A 13 0.73 -60.69 -11.24
CA THR A 13 0.92 -60.74 -12.72
C THR A 13 0.13 -59.60 -13.45
N CYS A 14 -0.72 -59.65 -14.51
CA CYS A 14 -1.32 -60.70 -15.36
C CYS A 14 -1.80 -60.18 -16.78
N TYR A 15 -1.22 -60.73 -17.86
CA TYR A 15 -1.68 -60.97 -19.27
C TYR A 15 -2.66 -60.10 -20.11
N GLY A 16 -2.35 -60.03 -21.42
CA GLY A 16 -3.23 -59.66 -22.57
C GLY A 16 -2.64 -58.50 -23.41
N LEU A 17 -1.99 -58.65 -24.59
CA LEU A 17 -2.03 -59.66 -25.67
C LEU A 17 -3.43 -59.72 -26.36
N HIS A 18 -3.62 -59.63 -27.68
CA HIS A 18 -2.75 -59.56 -28.88
C HIS A 18 -3.60 -58.96 -30.06
N ARG A 19 -3.18 -58.63 -31.31
CA ARG A 19 -1.94 -58.71 -32.13
C ARG A 19 -2.04 -57.65 -33.28
N LEU A 20 -0.91 -57.17 -33.83
CA LEU A 20 -0.81 -56.55 -35.17
C LEU A 20 -0.05 -57.49 -36.12
N LEU A 21 -0.38 -57.51 -37.43
CA LEU A 21 0.54 -57.55 -38.61
C LEU A 21 -0.12 -58.07 -39.92
N GLY A 22 0.23 -57.43 -41.04
CA GLY A 22 0.12 -57.97 -42.42
C GLY A 22 -1.24 -57.77 -43.15
N GLY A 23 -1.28 -57.45 -44.45
CA GLY A 23 -0.18 -56.97 -45.31
C GLY A 23 -0.48 -56.97 -46.83
N CYS A 24 -0.08 -55.88 -47.51
CA CYS A 24 0.21 -55.74 -48.96
C CYS A 24 -0.92 -55.80 -50.02
N LEU A 25 -0.57 -55.25 -51.21
CA LEU A 25 -1.23 -55.31 -52.53
C LEU A 25 -2.41 -54.34 -52.80
N PRO A 26 -2.70 -53.98 -54.08
CA PRO A 26 -1.75 -53.49 -55.09
C PRO A 26 -2.28 -52.20 -55.82
N VAL A 27 -1.71 -51.85 -56.99
CA VAL A 27 -1.98 -50.60 -57.73
C VAL A 27 -2.78 -50.83 -59.03
N LEU A 28 -3.92 -50.12 -59.19
CA LEU A 28 -4.75 -49.95 -60.42
C LEU A 28 -5.38 -51.24 -61.01
N LEU A 29 -6.56 -51.27 -61.66
CA LEU A 29 -7.18 -50.31 -62.58
C LEU A 29 -8.72 -50.17 -62.45
N VAL A 30 -9.20 -48.95 -62.72
CA VAL A 30 -10.42 -48.53 -63.46
C VAL A 30 -11.63 -49.48 -63.58
N SER A 31 -12.79 -49.01 -63.11
CA SER A 31 -14.04 -49.07 -63.89
C SER A 31 -14.96 -47.86 -63.60
N ARG A 32 -15.84 -47.50 -64.54
CA ARG A 32 -16.73 -46.32 -64.48
C ARG A 32 -18.14 -46.71 -64.02
N SER A 33 -18.53 -46.32 -62.81
CA SER A 33 -19.94 -46.37 -62.35
C SER A 33 -20.31 -45.14 -61.53
N LEU A 34 -20.62 -44.03 -62.21
CA LEU A 34 -21.28 -42.87 -61.63
C LEU A 34 -22.78 -43.16 -61.41
N LEU A 35 -23.14 -43.70 -60.24
CA LEU A 35 -24.51 -43.61 -59.70
C LEU A 35 -24.41 -43.09 -58.25
N LEU A 36 -24.93 -41.90 -57.93
CA LEU A 36 -26.36 -41.61 -57.77
C LEU A 36 -27.01 -42.37 -56.61
N LEU A 37 -26.48 -42.18 -55.39
CA LEU A 37 -27.17 -42.51 -54.14
C LEU A 37 -26.85 -41.51 -53.01
N SER A 38 -26.91 -40.22 -53.32
CA SER A 38 -26.60 -39.09 -52.41
C SER A 38 -27.81 -38.21 -52.07
N LEU A 39 -29.03 -38.74 -52.21
CA LEU A 39 -30.28 -38.09 -51.80
C LEU A 39 -31.03 -38.99 -50.81
N LEU A 40 -31.94 -38.39 -50.04
CA LEU A 40 -32.81 -39.02 -49.03
C LEU A 40 -32.17 -39.36 -47.67
N LEU A 41 -31.51 -38.37 -47.05
CA LEU A 41 -31.80 -38.07 -45.65
C LEU A 41 -32.56 -36.73 -45.60
N PRO A 42 -33.78 -36.67 -45.03
CA PRO A 42 -34.42 -35.38 -44.77
C PRO A 42 -33.68 -34.68 -43.62
N GLY A 43 -33.03 -33.56 -43.92
CA GLY A 43 -32.38 -32.75 -42.91
C GLY A 43 -33.40 -32.16 -41.96
N THR A 44 -33.55 -32.76 -40.77
CA THR A 44 -34.23 -32.12 -39.65
C THR A 44 -33.40 -30.92 -39.22
N ASN A 45 -33.80 -29.73 -39.68
CA ASN A 45 -33.29 -28.46 -39.17
C ASN A 45 -33.76 -28.27 -37.73
N ALA A 46 -33.13 -29.02 -36.81
CA ALA A 46 -33.16 -28.75 -35.39
C ALA A 46 -32.44 -27.42 -35.19
N THR A 47 -33.19 -26.33 -35.23
CA THR A 47 -32.71 -25.01 -34.81
C THR A 47 -32.34 -25.12 -33.34
N ALA A 48 -31.05 -25.38 -33.08
CA ALA A 48 -30.48 -25.30 -31.76
C ALA A 48 -30.58 -23.82 -31.34
N GLN A 49 -31.66 -23.46 -30.65
CA GLN A 49 -31.68 -22.24 -29.86
C GLN A 49 -30.47 -22.31 -28.95
N GLU A 50 -29.53 -21.37 -29.11
CA GLU A 50 -28.51 -21.18 -28.09
C GLU A 50 -29.23 -21.03 -26.75
N PRO A 51 -28.83 -21.76 -25.70
CA PRO A 51 -29.48 -21.63 -24.40
C PRO A 51 -29.37 -20.17 -23.99
N SER A 52 -30.52 -19.51 -23.82
CA SER A 52 -30.61 -18.06 -23.66
C SER A 52 -29.66 -17.61 -22.56
N ARG A 53 -28.58 -16.91 -22.93
CA ARG A 53 -27.58 -16.45 -21.97
C ARG A 53 -28.30 -15.61 -20.94
N GLY A 54 -28.29 -16.09 -19.69
CA GLY A 54 -28.93 -15.40 -18.58
C GLY A 54 -28.36 -14.00 -18.41
N ARG A 55 -29.18 -13.08 -17.89
CA ARG A 55 -28.75 -11.72 -17.58
C ARG A 55 -27.48 -11.75 -16.73
N GLU A 56 -26.47 -11.02 -17.17
CA GLU A 56 -25.19 -10.89 -16.47
C GLU A 56 -25.41 -10.19 -15.13
N LEU A 57 -24.96 -10.83 -14.05
CA LEU A 57 -25.07 -10.32 -12.68
C LEU A 57 -23.97 -9.29 -12.42
N MET A 58 -24.34 -8.02 -12.35
CA MET A 58 -23.42 -6.90 -12.16
C MET A 58 -23.24 -6.54 -10.69
N GLN A 59 -21.99 -6.22 -10.32
CA GLN A 59 -21.64 -5.56 -9.07
C GLN A 59 -20.99 -4.21 -9.40
N ARG A 60 -21.52 -3.11 -8.88
CA ARG A 60 -20.97 -1.76 -9.16
C ARG A 60 -21.07 -0.81 -7.96
N ARG A 61 -20.37 0.33 -8.05
CA ARG A 61 -20.45 1.42 -7.09
C ARG A 61 -21.15 2.63 -7.71
N VAL A 62 -22.02 3.27 -6.93
CA VAL A 62 -22.74 4.50 -7.25
C VAL A 62 -22.34 5.55 -6.22
N THR A 63 -21.97 6.74 -6.68
CA THR A 63 -21.54 7.86 -5.81
C THR A 63 -22.58 8.98 -5.86
N LEU A 64 -23.28 9.18 -4.75
CA LEU A 64 -24.29 10.22 -4.58
C LEU A 64 -23.62 11.52 -4.08
N SER A 65 -23.28 12.40 -5.01
CA SER A 65 -22.83 13.76 -4.73
C SER A 65 -24.02 14.73 -4.63
N ARG A 66 -23.78 15.96 -4.16
CA ARG A 66 -24.78 17.04 -4.17
C ARG A 66 -25.36 17.34 -5.57
N ALA A 67 -24.63 17.04 -6.65
CA ALA A 67 -25.11 17.22 -8.03
C ALA A 67 -26.07 16.10 -8.51
N ALA A 68 -26.15 14.98 -7.79
CA ALA A 68 -27.14 13.93 -8.05
C ALA A 68 -28.53 14.24 -7.46
N VAL A 69 -28.67 15.32 -6.67
CA VAL A 69 -29.96 15.72 -6.08
C VAL A 69 -30.94 16.11 -7.20
N GLY A 70 -32.00 15.32 -7.35
CA GLY A 70 -33.02 15.50 -8.39
C GLY A 70 -32.84 14.62 -9.63
N ASN A 71 -31.71 13.92 -9.77
CA ASN A 71 -31.41 13.00 -10.88
C ASN A 71 -31.46 11.54 -10.38
N PRO A 72 -32.52 10.76 -10.68
CA PRO A 72 -32.61 9.36 -10.28
C PRO A 72 -31.49 8.52 -10.89
N VAL A 73 -30.87 7.65 -10.10
CA VAL A 73 -29.87 6.69 -10.60
C VAL A 73 -30.60 5.46 -11.16
N GLU A 74 -30.34 5.10 -12.41
CA GLU A 74 -30.91 3.89 -13.02
C GLU A 74 -30.34 2.62 -12.37
N LEU A 75 -31.24 1.72 -11.97
CA LEU A 75 -30.94 0.37 -11.48
C LEU A 75 -31.55 -0.66 -12.43
N HIS A 76 -30.71 -1.57 -12.93
CA HIS A 76 -31.12 -2.67 -13.77
C HIS A 76 -31.72 -3.80 -12.92
N VAL A 77 -33.03 -4.00 -12.99
CA VAL A 77 -33.76 -5.02 -12.23
C VAL A 77 -34.42 -6.04 -13.14
N ALA A 78 -34.60 -7.28 -12.66
CA ALA A 78 -35.13 -8.38 -13.44
C ALA A 78 -36.04 -9.28 -12.60
N SER A 79 -37.10 -9.82 -13.22
CA SER A 79 -37.95 -10.88 -12.65
C SER A 79 -37.11 -12.01 -12.05
N GLY A 80 -37.46 -12.43 -10.83
CA GLY A 80 -36.78 -13.49 -10.09
C GLY A 80 -35.34 -13.19 -9.66
N SER A 81 -34.80 -12.00 -9.93
CA SER A 81 -33.40 -11.64 -9.66
C SER A 81 -33.31 -10.69 -8.45
N LEU A 82 -32.40 -10.98 -7.52
CA LEU A 82 -32.17 -10.17 -6.33
C LEU A 82 -31.22 -9.01 -6.63
N THR A 83 -31.66 -7.78 -6.35
CA THR A 83 -30.81 -6.59 -6.32
C THR A 83 -30.62 -6.15 -4.86
N ALA A 84 -29.37 -6.06 -4.42
CA ALA A 84 -29.01 -5.59 -3.07
C ALA A 84 -28.29 -4.23 -3.13
N LEU A 85 -28.84 -3.22 -2.47
CA LEU A 85 -28.26 -1.88 -2.34
C LEU A 85 -27.60 -1.76 -0.97
N GLU A 86 -26.31 -1.44 -0.93
CA GLU A 86 -25.46 -1.35 0.27
C GLU A 86 -25.06 0.11 0.52
N PHE A 87 -25.40 0.70 1.68
CA PHE A 87 -25.26 2.15 1.93
C PHE A 87 -24.13 2.49 2.91
N ASP A 88 -23.19 3.35 2.50
CA ASP A 88 -22.12 3.87 3.37
C ASP A 88 -22.61 4.80 4.51
N SER A 89 -23.87 5.20 4.43
CA SER A 89 -24.57 6.11 5.33
C SER A 89 -25.87 5.44 5.84
N PRO A 90 -26.30 5.69 7.09
CA PRO A 90 -27.49 5.05 7.66
C PRO A 90 -28.77 5.57 6.98
N VAL A 91 -29.69 4.67 6.63
CA VAL A 91 -30.97 5.01 5.98
C VAL A 91 -32.13 5.07 6.97
N ASP A 92 -33.06 6.00 6.75
CA ASP A 92 -34.33 6.05 7.46
C ASP A 92 -35.26 4.96 6.90
N ARG A 93 -35.34 3.84 7.63
CA ARG A 93 -36.13 2.66 7.26
C ARG A 93 -37.63 2.97 7.10
N ALA A 94 -38.17 3.93 7.85
CA ALA A 94 -39.59 4.28 7.81
C ALA A 94 -39.91 5.27 6.67
N GLY A 95 -38.94 6.11 6.30
CA GLY A 95 -39.03 7.04 5.17
C GLY A 95 -38.81 6.42 3.79
N VAL A 96 -38.35 5.17 3.68
CA VAL A 96 -38.15 4.50 2.38
C VAL A 96 -39.48 4.33 1.64
N LYS A 97 -39.53 4.82 0.40
CA LYS A 97 -40.70 4.73 -0.48
C LYS A 97 -40.33 4.11 -1.81
N LEU A 98 -40.91 2.96 -2.10
CA LEU A 98 -41.09 2.46 -3.45
C LEU A 98 -42.38 3.10 -4.01
N GLY A 99 -42.46 3.31 -5.33
CA GLY A 99 -43.69 3.75 -6.00
C GLY A 99 -44.84 2.72 -5.92
N ASP A 100 -45.93 3.01 -6.63
CA ASP A 100 -47.19 2.23 -6.63
C ASP A 100 -47.07 0.88 -7.39
N ALA A 101 -46.15 0.04 -6.93
CA ALA A 101 -45.78 -1.25 -7.51
C ALA A 101 -45.25 -2.24 -6.45
N ARG A 102 -45.48 -2.00 -5.15
CA ARG A 102 -44.89 -2.80 -4.05
C ARG A 102 -45.35 -4.26 -4.04
N ASP A 103 -46.53 -4.52 -4.57
CA ASP A 103 -47.13 -5.83 -4.84
C ASP A 103 -46.38 -6.64 -5.91
N ARG A 104 -45.62 -5.98 -6.80
CA ARG A 104 -44.83 -6.61 -7.87
C ARG A 104 -43.45 -7.10 -7.42
N PHE A 105 -43.20 -7.20 -6.12
CA PHE A 105 -41.93 -7.65 -5.53
C PHE A 105 -42.16 -8.77 -4.52
N GLU A 106 -41.64 -9.96 -4.82
CA GLU A 106 -41.62 -11.10 -3.89
C GLU A 106 -40.71 -10.86 -2.67
N LEU A 107 -39.74 -9.95 -2.79
CA LEU A 107 -38.93 -9.45 -1.68
C LEU A 107 -38.80 -7.93 -1.75
N PHE A 108 -39.10 -7.26 -0.64
CA PHE A 108 -38.72 -5.87 -0.40
C PHE A 108 -38.38 -5.68 1.08
N VAL A 109 -37.08 -5.68 1.40
CA VAL A 109 -36.54 -5.61 2.77
C VAL A 109 -35.67 -4.37 2.93
N VAL A 110 -35.87 -3.64 4.03
CA VAL A 110 -35.19 -2.38 4.34
C VAL A 110 -34.58 -2.48 5.74
N ASN A 111 -33.24 -2.51 5.78
CA ASN A 111 -32.43 -2.39 6.98
C ASN A 111 -31.81 -0.99 7.07
N ASP A 112 -30.97 -0.73 8.06
CA ASP A 112 -30.28 0.55 8.30
C ASP A 112 -29.15 0.80 7.30
N ARG A 113 -28.63 -0.25 6.66
CA ARG A 113 -27.53 -0.21 5.69
C ARG A 113 -27.81 -0.91 4.37
N TRP A 114 -28.99 -1.54 4.24
CA TRP A 114 -29.32 -2.38 3.09
C TRP A 114 -30.76 -2.16 2.63
N VAL A 115 -30.96 -2.08 1.32
CA VAL A 115 -32.28 -2.25 0.69
C VAL A 115 -32.17 -3.41 -0.29
N MET A 116 -32.97 -4.45 -0.09
CA MET A 116 -32.98 -5.67 -0.90
C MET A 116 -34.32 -5.80 -1.60
N LEU A 117 -34.30 -5.91 -2.93
CA LEU A 117 -35.49 -5.97 -3.77
C LEU A 117 -35.38 -7.12 -4.78
N LYS A 118 -36.47 -7.87 -4.95
CA LYS A 118 -36.58 -8.97 -5.93
C LYS A 118 -37.92 -8.84 -6.66
N PRO A 119 -37.94 -8.38 -7.92
CA PRO A 119 -39.16 -8.23 -8.70
C PRO A 119 -39.79 -9.59 -9.06
N THR A 120 -41.11 -9.68 -8.98
CA THR A 120 -41.88 -10.84 -9.47
C THR A 120 -41.97 -10.83 -11.00
N GLY A 121 -41.92 -9.65 -11.62
CA GLY A 121 -41.95 -9.43 -13.07
C GLY A 121 -41.01 -8.31 -13.49
N ASP A 122 -40.68 -8.23 -14.78
CA ASP A 122 -39.88 -7.13 -15.32
C ASP A 122 -40.66 -5.79 -15.28
N VAL A 123 -39.92 -4.69 -15.33
CA VAL A 123 -40.47 -3.32 -15.47
C VAL A 123 -40.83 -3.09 -16.93
N ALA A 124 -42.00 -2.52 -17.21
CA ALA A 124 -42.47 -2.34 -18.57
C ALA A 124 -41.67 -1.26 -19.33
N THR A 125 -41.55 -1.39 -20.66
CA THR A 125 -40.83 -0.41 -21.48
C THR A 125 -41.47 0.99 -21.37
N GLY A 126 -40.73 1.95 -20.81
CA GLY A 126 -41.21 3.31 -20.57
C GLY A 126 -41.85 3.54 -19.20
N GLU A 127 -42.07 2.48 -18.41
CA GLU A 127 -42.43 2.58 -16.99
C GLU A 127 -41.23 3.06 -16.17
N ARG A 128 -41.50 3.79 -15.08
CA ARG A 128 -40.49 4.37 -14.19
C ARG A 128 -40.86 4.18 -12.72
N ILE A 129 -40.56 3.00 -12.18
CA ILE A 129 -40.76 2.75 -10.74
C ILE A 129 -39.62 3.45 -9.98
N LEU A 130 -39.96 4.44 -9.16
CA LEU A 130 -38.99 5.14 -8.32
C LEU A 130 -38.84 4.48 -6.95
N LEU A 131 -37.60 4.34 -6.50
CA LEU A 131 -37.23 3.95 -5.14
C LEU A 131 -36.51 5.13 -4.47
N THR A 132 -37.14 5.75 -3.49
CA THR A 132 -36.60 6.83 -2.67
C THR A 132 -36.14 6.30 -1.32
N VAL A 133 -34.88 6.54 -0.96
CA VAL A 133 -34.27 6.08 0.29
C VAL A 133 -33.70 7.28 1.05
N PRO A 134 -34.39 7.82 2.07
CA PRO A 134 -33.87 8.93 2.87
C PRO A 134 -32.72 8.49 3.79
N PHE A 135 -31.82 9.41 4.12
CA PHE A 135 -30.74 9.17 5.08
C PHE A 135 -31.11 9.65 6.48
N ALA A 136 -30.81 8.85 7.50
CA ALA A 136 -31.24 9.06 8.88
C ALA A 136 -30.47 10.15 9.64
N ASP A 137 -29.33 10.61 9.10
CA ASP A 137 -28.41 11.55 9.76
C ASP A 137 -28.57 13.02 9.32
N GLY A 138 -29.52 13.31 8.44
CA GLY A 138 -29.80 14.67 7.94
C GLY A 138 -28.72 15.29 7.03
N MET A 139 -27.62 14.57 6.76
CA MET A 139 -26.54 15.07 5.91
C MET A 139 -26.94 15.07 4.42
N SER A 140 -26.32 15.95 3.63
CA SER A 140 -26.56 16.05 2.18
C SER A 140 -25.85 14.93 1.40
N PRO A 141 -26.37 14.48 0.24
CA PRO A 141 -27.77 14.48 -0.16
C PRO A 141 -28.70 13.86 0.91
N PRO A 142 -29.88 14.45 1.20
CA PRO A 142 -30.77 13.98 2.27
C PRO A 142 -31.53 12.69 1.91
N ARG A 143 -31.48 12.26 0.66
CA ARG A 143 -32.05 11.00 0.17
C ARG A 143 -31.36 10.55 -1.12
N ALA A 144 -31.27 9.25 -1.31
CA ALA A 144 -31.05 8.64 -2.62
C ALA A 144 -32.39 8.53 -3.37
N VAL A 145 -32.33 8.62 -4.70
CA VAL A 145 -33.47 8.28 -5.58
C VAL A 145 -32.93 7.39 -6.69
N PHE A 146 -33.58 6.26 -6.89
CA PHE A 146 -33.27 5.31 -7.94
C PHE A 146 -34.48 5.14 -8.87
N MET A 147 -34.23 4.88 -10.15
CA MET A 147 -35.24 4.50 -11.13
C MET A 147 -35.00 3.04 -11.50
N LEU A 148 -35.96 2.17 -11.17
CA LEU A 148 -35.87 0.76 -11.50
C LEU A 148 -36.28 0.55 -12.96
N VAL A 149 -35.42 -0.08 -13.75
CA VAL A 149 -35.61 -0.35 -15.19
C VAL A 149 -35.19 -1.78 -15.50
N SER A 150 -35.85 -2.45 -16.44
CA SER A 150 -35.43 -3.79 -16.88
C SER A 150 -34.57 -3.73 -18.14
N ASN A 151 -33.48 -4.50 -18.14
CA ASN A 151 -32.48 -4.56 -19.19
C ASN A 151 -32.42 -6.00 -19.74
N ALA A 152 -32.18 -6.16 -21.04
CA ALA A 152 -32.20 -7.46 -21.71
C ALA A 152 -30.95 -8.32 -21.39
N THR A 153 -29.79 -7.69 -21.14
CA THR A 153 -28.50 -8.38 -21.00
C THR A 153 -27.91 -8.35 -19.59
N GLN A 154 -28.27 -7.37 -18.77
CA GLN A 154 -27.65 -7.13 -17.45
C GLN A 154 -28.68 -6.93 -16.34
N VAL A 155 -28.31 -7.25 -15.10
CA VAL A 155 -29.06 -6.97 -13.87
C VAL A 155 -28.07 -6.60 -12.75
N ASP A 156 -28.39 -5.57 -11.97
CA ASP A 156 -27.63 -5.21 -10.78
C ASP A 156 -27.91 -6.23 -9.66
N ALA A 157 -26.91 -7.07 -9.35
CA ALA A 157 -26.99 -7.99 -8.21
C ALA A 157 -26.59 -7.28 -6.90
N GLN A 158 -25.56 -6.44 -6.94
CA GLN A 158 -25.15 -5.62 -5.80
C GLN A 158 -24.70 -4.22 -6.23
N VAL A 159 -25.21 -3.18 -5.55
CA VAL A 159 -24.80 -1.80 -5.77
C VAL A 159 -24.33 -1.18 -4.46
N GLN A 160 -23.05 -0.81 -4.41
CA GLN A 160 -22.48 -0.04 -3.31
C GLN A 160 -22.82 1.44 -3.50
N VAL A 161 -23.67 1.97 -2.64
CA VAL A 161 -24.13 3.36 -2.63
C VAL A 161 -23.28 4.14 -1.64
N SER A 162 -22.34 4.93 -2.16
CA SER A 162 -21.54 5.86 -1.37
C SER A 162 -22.10 7.27 -1.45
N ARG A 163 -22.14 8.02 -0.36
CA ARG A 163 -22.67 9.37 -0.28
C ARG A 163 -21.56 10.37 0.04
N LEU A 164 -21.38 11.37 -0.83
CA LEU A 164 -20.40 12.44 -0.63
C LEU A 164 -21.10 13.73 -0.15
N PRO A 165 -21.01 14.08 1.15
CA PRO A 165 -21.66 15.27 1.70
C PRO A 165 -20.95 16.58 1.36
N ARG A 166 -19.67 16.52 0.99
CA ARG A 166 -18.90 17.60 0.36
C ARG A 166 -18.63 17.21 -1.09
N THR A 167 -18.41 18.19 -1.97
CA THR A 167 -18.03 17.88 -3.36
C THR A 167 -16.56 17.46 -3.43
N ALA A 168 -16.15 16.75 -4.47
CA ALA A 168 -14.78 16.26 -4.60
C ALA A 168 -13.76 17.40 -4.68
N GLU A 169 -14.15 18.51 -5.31
CA GLU A 169 -13.35 19.72 -5.50
C GLU A 169 -13.12 20.44 -4.16
N ALA A 170 -14.13 20.46 -3.28
CA ALA A 170 -13.99 21.03 -1.94
C ALA A 170 -13.02 20.22 -1.07
N VAL A 171 -13.12 18.89 -1.10
CA VAL A 171 -12.19 18.01 -0.37
C VAL A 171 -10.77 18.12 -0.95
N GLN A 172 -10.62 18.28 -2.27
CA GLN A 172 -9.32 18.48 -2.90
C GLN A 172 -8.71 19.85 -2.51
N ALA A 173 -9.51 20.92 -2.45
CA ALA A 173 -9.06 22.23 -2.00
C ALA A 173 -8.58 22.22 -0.53
N GLU A 174 -9.34 21.61 0.38
CA GLU A 174 -8.93 21.42 1.78
C GLU A 174 -7.61 20.64 1.88
N LEU A 175 -7.44 19.60 1.06
CA LEU A 175 -6.23 18.78 1.03
C LEU A 175 -5.00 19.56 0.52
N ASP A 176 -5.18 20.43 -0.48
CA ASP A 176 -4.10 21.24 -1.03
C ASP A 176 -3.71 22.42 -0.12
N GLU A 177 -4.67 23.01 0.61
CA GLU A 177 -4.39 23.97 1.69
C GLU A 177 -3.55 23.32 2.79
N VAL A 178 -3.93 22.12 3.25
CA VAL A 178 -3.16 21.37 4.26
C VAL A 178 -1.76 21.01 3.76
N ARG A 179 -1.61 20.60 2.49
CA ARG A 179 -0.30 20.34 1.86
C ARG A 179 0.59 21.59 1.87
N ALA A 180 0.04 22.75 1.48
CA ALA A 180 0.77 24.01 1.48
C ALA A 180 1.19 24.43 2.91
N ALA A 181 0.29 24.28 3.89
CA ALA A 181 0.56 24.60 5.29
C ALA A 181 1.63 23.68 5.92
N CYS A 182 1.70 22.41 5.53
CA CYS A 182 2.78 21.50 5.92
C CYS A 182 4.11 21.90 5.28
N ALA A 183 4.14 22.13 3.96
CA ALA A 183 5.36 22.52 3.26
C ALA A 183 5.98 23.82 3.81
N GLY A 184 5.15 24.80 4.20
CA GLY A 184 5.61 26.02 4.86
C GLY A 184 6.27 25.76 6.22
N LYS A 185 5.70 24.84 7.04
CA LYS A 185 6.25 24.46 8.34
C LYS A 185 7.54 23.65 8.23
N ASP A 186 7.64 22.76 7.24
CA ASP A 186 8.88 22.01 6.98
C ASP A 186 10.01 22.96 6.54
N ALA A 187 9.71 23.97 5.71
CA ALA A 187 10.67 25.01 5.32
C ALA A 187 11.10 25.89 6.51
N GLU A 188 10.18 26.27 7.41
CA GLU A 188 10.52 27.00 8.63
C GLU A 188 11.39 26.16 9.57
N LEU A 189 11.06 24.87 9.72
CA LEU A 189 11.79 23.92 10.55
C LEU A 189 13.21 23.67 10.04
N GLU A 190 13.41 23.54 8.73
CA GLU A 190 14.75 23.48 8.14
C GLU A 190 15.52 24.80 8.28
N ALA A 191 14.86 25.95 8.14
CA ALA A 191 15.50 27.24 8.40
C ALA A 191 15.91 27.41 9.87
N LEU A 192 15.12 26.88 10.83
CA LEU A 192 15.47 26.81 12.24
C LEU A 192 16.63 25.84 12.52
N ARG A 193 16.65 24.67 11.87
CA ARG A 193 17.75 23.69 11.93
C ARG A 193 19.05 24.27 11.40
N ALA A 194 19.02 24.89 10.23
CA ALA A 194 20.19 25.54 9.61
C ALA A 194 20.75 26.67 10.49
N ARG A 195 19.90 27.55 11.04
CA ARG A 195 20.34 28.58 12.00
C ARG A 195 20.96 27.95 13.25
N SER A 196 20.33 26.91 13.81
CA SER A 196 20.80 26.23 15.03
C SER A 196 22.12 25.49 14.82
N ALA A 197 22.36 24.94 13.63
CA ALA A 197 23.62 24.31 13.25
C ALA A 197 24.73 25.34 12.96
N ALA A 198 24.39 26.56 12.56
CA ALA A 198 25.36 27.64 12.36
C ALA A 198 25.80 28.32 13.68
N THR A 199 24.90 28.47 14.66
CA THR A 199 25.17 29.21 15.91
C THR A 199 25.31 28.32 17.16
N GLY A 200 25.00 27.03 17.08
CA GLY A 200 25.14 26.07 18.19
C GLY A 200 26.58 25.58 18.42
N PRO A 201 26.80 24.77 19.47
CA PRO A 201 28.07 24.10 19.74
C PRO A 201 28.68 23.40 18.51
N SER A 202 27.88 22.64 17.76
CA SER A 202 28.30 22.00 16.50
C SER A 202 28.82 22.99 15.47
N GLY A 203 28.14 24.12 15.29
CA GLY A 203 28.58 25.22 14.42
C GLY A 203 29.89 25.84 14.87
N MET A 204 30.03 26.14 16.16
CA MET A 204 31.26 26.72 16.73
C MET A 204 32.46 25.77 16.63
N ILE A 205 32.26 24.47 16.85
CA ILE A 205 33.29 23.43 16.69
C ILE A 205 33.68 23.29 15.21
N LEU A 206 32.72 23.22 14.29
CA LEU A 206 33.02 23.18 12.84
C LEU A 206 33.67 24.48 12.34
N ALA A 207 33.35 25.63 12.95
CA ALA A 207 33.99 26.91 12.68
C ALA A 207 35.44 27.00 13.21
N ARG A 208 35.84 26.13 14.14
CA ARG A 208 37.03 26.27 14.99
C ARG A 208 37.01 27.53 15.86
N ALA A 209 35.81 28.00 16.22
CA ALA A 209 35.59 29.03 17.23
C ALA A 209 35.44 28.41 18.65
N MET A 210 35.42 27.08 18.75
CA MET A 210 35.42 26.31 19.98
C MET A 210 36.27 25.05 19.77
N ASP A 211 37.29 24.86 20.61
CA ASP A 211 38.07 23.62 20.68
C ASP A 211 38.40 23.25 22.15
N VAL A 212 39.50 22.53 22.39
CA VAL A 212 39.89 22.07 23.73
C VAL A 212 40.43 23.20 24.62
N GLU A 213 40.76 24.36 24.06
CA GLU A 213 41.28 25.51 24.80
C GLU A 213 40.13 26.47 25.14
N GLY A 214 39.70 26.47 26.42
CA GLY A 214 38.69 27.39 26.96
C GLY A 214 37.29 26.80 27.21
N VAL A 215 37.04 25.54 26.85
CA VAL A 215 35.80 24.81 27.17
C VAL A 215 36.13 23.48 27.88
N ASN A 216 35.23 22.99 28.74
CA ASN A 216 35.40 21.66 29.34
C ASN A 216 35.26 20.57 28.26
N ALA A 217 36.41 20.10 27.80
CA ALA A 217 36.55 19.14 26.72
C ALA A 217 37.61 18.08 27.04
N LYS A 218 37.48 16.91 26.41
CA LYS A 218 38.37 15.75 26.63
C LYS A 218 38.71 15.10 25.29
N ASP A 219 39.98 15.12 24.93
CA ASP A 219 40.52 14.32 23.84
C ASP A 219 40.65 12.86 24.28
N LEU A 220 40.20 11.92 23.45
CA LEU A 220 40.08 10.50 23.79
C LEU A 220 40.83 9.63 22.78
N GLN A 221 41.84 8.91 23.27
CA GLN A 221 42.64 7.99 22.45
C GLN A 221 41.76 6.89 21.84
N VAL A 222 41.64 6.93 20.51
CA VAL A 222 40.58 6.25 19.77
C VAL A 222 40.75 4.71 19.75
N GLY A 223 42.00 4.23 19.76
CA GLY A 223 42.36 2.83 19.48
C GLY A 223 41.82 1.78 20.46
N ALA A 224 41.35 2.17 21.65
CA ALA A 224 40.73 1.26 22.63
C ALA A 224 39.19 1.26 22.58
N VAL A 225 38.57 2.21 21.88
CA VAL A 225 37.15 2.57 22.04
C VAL A 225 36.34 2.44 20.74
N VAL A 226 36.95 2.72 19.59
CA VAL A 226 36.27 2.62 18.29
C VAL A 226 36.80 1.40 17.54
N LYS A 227 35.89 0.46 17.21
CA LYS A 227 36.20 -0.58 16.21
C LYS A 227 35.90 -0.02 14.81
N PRO A 228 36.77 -0.24 13.81
CA PRO A 228 36.42 0.05 12.42
C PRO A 228 35.11 -0.64 12.04
N SER A 229 34.20 0.10 11.39
CA SER A 229 32.85 -0.34 11.07
C SER A 229 32.51 0.11 9.66
N ASP A 230 32.07 -0.81 8.79
CA ASP A 230 31.61 -0.52 7.43
C ASP A 230 32.57 0.35 6.58
N GLY A 231 33.89 0.17 6.77
CA GLY A 231 34.93 0.97 6.10
C GLY A 231 35.08 2.39 6.65
N LEU A 232 34.64 2.66 7.87
CA LEU A 232 34.72 3.96 8.54
C LEU A 232 35.64 3.86 9.76
N LYS A 233 36.54 4.83 9.88
CA LYS A 233 37.58 4.90 10.92
C LYS A 233 37.57 6.28 11.56
N VAL A 234 37.57 6.33 12.88
CA VAL A 234 37.82 7.55 13.64
C VAL A 234 39.33 7.68 13.88
N GLU A 235 39.89 8.87 13.69
CA GLU A 235 41.31 9.15 13.95
C GLU A 235 41.53 10.00 15.20
N ARG A 236 40.57 10.90 15.51
CA ARG A 236 40.55 11.71 16.73
C ARG A 236 39.11 11.89 17.19
N LEU A 237 38.90 11.88 18.51
CA LEU A 237 37.60 12.10 19.13
C LEU A 237 37.76 13.07 20.30
N ILE A 238 37.11 14.23 20.20
CA ILE A 238 37.04 15.22 21.28
C ILE A 238 35.60 15.28 21.77
N ALA A 239 35.40 15.07 23.07
CA ALA A 239 34.11 15.29 23.72
C ALA A 239 34.06 16.69 24.35
N PHE A 240 32.92 17.36 24.22
CA PHE A 240 32.63 18.69 24.77
C PHE A 240 31.37 18.63 25.63
N ARG A 241 31.35 19.38 26.74
CA ARG A 241 30.23 19.42 27.69
C ARG A 241 29.90 20.86 28.09
N GLY A 242 28.61 21.17 28.14
CA GLY A 242 28.08 22.37 28.78
C GLY A 242 26.71 22.11 29.41
N THR A 243 26.12 23.14 30.02
CA THR A 243 24.81 23.02 30.69
C THR A 243 23.71 22.64 29.68
N GLY A 244 23.08 21.48 29.87
CA GLY A 244 22.01 20.97 28.99
C GLY A 244 22.46 20.45 27.61
N TRP A 245 23.77 20.34 27.34
CA TRP A 245 24.27 19.83 26.05
C TRP A 245 25.60 19.06 26.11
N VAL A 246 25.75 18.14 25.16
CA VAL A 246 26.99 17.40 24.87
C VAL A 246 27.23 17.46 23.37
N ALA A 247 28.49 17.69 22.97
CA ALA A 247 28.91 17.57 21.57
C ALA A 247 30.15 16.67 21.44
N LEU A 248 30.23 15.90 20.36
CA LEU A 248 31.35 15.02 20.05
C LEU A 248 31.90 15.38 18.68
N SER A 249 33.18 15.77 18.61
CA SER A 249 33.89 16.07 17.38
C SER A 249 34.70 14.84 16.94
N LEU A 250 34.40 14.33 15.75
CA LEU A 250 34.93 13.09 15.19
C LEU A 250 35.68 13.40 13.90
N ALA A 251 36.99 13.22 13.89
CA ALA A 251 37.75 13.17 12.64
C ALA A 251 37.57 11.77 12.03
N ILE A 252 36.79 11.67 10.95
CA ILE A 252 36.43 10.39 10.32
C ILE A 252 37.08 10.29 8.94
N THR A 253 37.74 9.15 8.69
CA THR A 253 38.29 8.75 7.40
C THR A 253 37.46 7.59 6.84
N ASN A 254 37.08 7.68 5.56
CA ASN A 254 36.30 6.67 4.85
C ASN A 254 37.24 5.76 4.05
N GLU A 255 37.65 4.65 4.65
CA GLU A 255 38.45 3.59 4.03
C GLU A 255 37.60 2.65 3.14
N GLY A 256 36.30 2.89 3.01
CA GLY A 256 35.36 2.14 2.17
C GLY A 256 35.26 2.65 0.72
N ALA A 257 34.90 1.74 -0.20
CA ALA A 257 34.87 2.00 -1.65
C ALA A 257 33.74 2.93 -2.14
N ALA A 258 32.77 3.29 -1.29
CA ALA A 258 31.66 4.18 -1.62
C ALA A 258 31.70 5.45 -0.76
N PRO A 259 31.19 6.60 -1.24
CA PRO A 259 30.97 7.78 -0.41
C PRO A 259 30.10 7.47 0.82
N TRP A 260 30.19 8.31 1.86
CA TRP A 260 29.35 8.21 3.06
C TRP A 260 28.95 9.59 3.58
N THR A 261 27.67 9.76 3.90
CA THR A 261 27.14 10.95 4.57
C THR A 261 26.36 10.49 5.80
N PRO A 262 26.77 10.84 7.03
CA PRO A 262 25.96 10.57 8.20
C PRO A 262 24.75 11.52 8.24
N THR A 263 23.55 10.96 8.40
CA THR A 263 22.30 11.71 8.45
C THR A 263 21.50 11.47 9.73
N GLU A 264 21.66 10.32 10.39
CA GLU A 264 21.17 10.10 11.76
C GLU A 264 22.34 9.96 12.74
N ALA A 265 22.22 10.59 13.91
CA ALA A 265 22.98 10.24 15.10
C ALA A 265 22.06 9.90 16.28
N ARG A 266 22.54 8.97 17.11
CA ARG A 266 21.89 8.56 18.37
C ARG A 266 22.94 8.55 19.46
N LEU A 267 22.69 9.32 20.53
CA LEU A 267 23.54 9.35 21.72
C LEU A 267 22.76 8.70 22.87
N SER A 268 23.37 7.74 23.55
CA SER A 268 22.70 6.99 24.62
C SER A 268 23.66 6.69 25.78
N SER A 269 23.21 6.88 27.02
CA SER A 269 24.04 6.58 28.19
C SER A 269 23.76 5.17 28.74
N THR A 270 24.79 4.51 29.28
CA THR A 270 24.63 3.22 29.98
C THR A 270 23.79 3.31 31.26
N ARG A 271 23.59 4.50 31.82
CA ARG A 271 22.77 4.74 33.03
C ARG A 271 21.30 5.09 32.71
N GLY A 272 20.89 5.05 31.45
CA GLY A 272 19.62 5.60 30.99
C GLY A 272 19.80 6.88 30.17
N GLY A 273 18.73 7.35 29.55
CA GLY A 273 18.77 8.45 28.56
C GLY A 273 19.16 7.97 27.16
N ARG A 274 18.29 8.25 26.18
CA ARG A 274 18.55 8.12 24.74
C ARG A 274 18.06 9.39 24.06
N SER A 275 18.95 10.12 23.40
CA SER A 275 18.60 11.30 22.61
C SER A 275 18.88 11.07 21.13
N ARG A 276 17.98 11.56 20.26
CA ARG A 276 18.28 11.76 18.84
C ARG A 276 19.23 12.96 18.78
N ALA A 277 20.43 12.74 18.29
CA ALA A 277 21.44 13.78 18.18
C ALA A 277 21.41 14.41 16.78
N MET A 278 21.75 15.70 16.70
CA MET A 278 22.02 16.39 15.44
C MET A 278 23.39 15.94 14.91
N VAL A 279 23.51 15.87 13.59
CA VAL A 279 24.78 15.67 12.89
C VAL A 279 25.10 16.94 12.10
N ALA A 280 26.34 17.39 12.16
CA ALA A 280 26.85 18.47 11.33
C ALA A 280 28.21 18.07 10.71
N MET A 281 28.40 18.43 9.44
CA MET A 281 29.62 18.25 8.65
C MET A 281 29.71 19.43 7.67
N ARG A 282 30.92 19.85 7.25
CA ARG A 282 31.06 20.92 6.23
C ARG A 282 30.92 20.36 4.82
N GLU A 283 31.44 19.15 4.64
CA GLU A 283 31.46 18.39 3.41
C GLU A 283 30.08 17.76 3.14
N PRO A 284 29.60 17.67 1.89
CA PRO A 284 28.32 17.03 1.59
C PRO A 284 28.38 15.50 1.73
N HIS A 285 29.57 14.91 1.60
CA HIS A 285 29.87 13.50 1.80
C HIS A 285 31.37 13.30 2.06
N ILE A 286 31.74 12.21 2.73
CA ILE A 286 33.12 11.74 2.81
C ILE A 286 33.37 10.79 1.63
N ALA A 287 34.16 11.22 0.66
CA ALA A 287 34.55 10.39 -0.49
C ALA A 287 35.41 9.18 -0.06
N PRO A 288 35.55 8.12 -0.89
CA PRO A 288 36.51 7.04 -0.65
C PRO A 288 37.94 7.57 -0.48
N GLY A 289 38.64 7.12 0.55
CA GLY A 289 39.95 7.66 0.96
C GLY A 289 39.91 9.07 1.57
N GLY A 290 38.75 9.72 1.55
CA GLY A 290 38.53 11.06 2.08
C GLY A 290 38.40 11.09 3.61
N LYS A 291 38.59 12.28 4.17
CA LYS A 291 38.50 12.55 5.60
C LYS A 291 37.70 13.83 5.83
N ALA A 292 36.81 13.83 6.84
CA ALA A 292 35.98 14.97 7.21
C ALA A 292 35.89 15.13 8.73
N LEU A 293 35.38 16.28 9.17
CA LEU A 293 35.07 16.55 10.58
C LEU A 293 33.55 16.44 10.78
N VAL A 294 33.12 15.42 11.51
CA VAL A 294 31.70 15.19 11.84
C VAL A 294 31.48 15.56 13.30
N VAL A 295 30.54 16.46 13.57
CA VAL A 295 30.14 16.82 14.93
C VAL A 295 28.76 16.25 15.23
N VAL A 296 28.64 15.57 16.36
CA VAL A 296 27.39 15.01 16.90
C VAL A 296 26.98 15.83 18.12
N GLU A 297 25.85 16.53 18.07
CA GLU A 297 25.35 17.38 19.15
C GLU A 297 24.05 16.83 19.73
N ALA A 298 23.97 16.69 21.04
CA ALA A 298 22.75 16.30 21.75
C ALA A 298 22.42 17.30 22.86
N ARG A 299 21.20 17.83 22.83
CA ARG A 299 20.63 18.70 23.86
C ARG A 299 19.60 17.92 24.69
N GLY A 300 19.41 18.31 25.94
CA GLY A 300 18.40 17.73 26.83
C GLY A 300 18.89 17.44 28.24
N GLU A 301 18.20 16.50 28.88
CA GLU A 301 18.33 16.05 30.28
C GLU A 301 19.79 15.80 30.72
N ASP A 302 20.08 16.12 31.99
CA ASP A 302 21.46 16.24 32.52
C ASP A 302 22.30 14.97 32.32
N TRP A 303 23.13 14.98 31.27
CA TRP A 303 24.00 13.88 30.88
C TRP A 303 24.90 13.46 32.06
N PRO A 304 24.68 12.28 32.70
CA PRO A 304 25.32 11.97 33.96
C PRO A 304 26.84 11.95 33.86
N GLU A 305 27.54 12.58 34.82
CA GLU A 305 29.00 12.59 34.84
C GLU A 305 29.59 11.18 34.85
N LYS A 306 30.68 10.98 34.09
CA LYS A 306 31.43 9.71 34.01
C LYS A 306 30.57 8.53 33.54
N ALA A 307 29.38 8.78 32.97
CA ALA A 307 28.57 7.75 32.34
C ALA A 307 29.16 7.35 30.99
N ALA A 308 29.14 6.05 30.67
CA ALA A 308 29.58 5.58 29.37
C ALA A 308 28.53 5.88 28.31
N LEU A 309 28.88 6.74 27.35
CA LEU A 309 28.05 7.08 26.21
C LEU A 309 28.32 6.13 25.03
N ARG A 310 27.25 5.78 24.33
CA ARG A 310 27.24 5.03 23.07
C ARG A 310 26.75 5.94 21.95
N VAL A 311 27.50 5.96 20.86
CA VAL A 311 27.23 6.75 19.65
C VAL A 311 26.91 5.78 18.52
N GLU A 312 25.77 5.97 17.85
CA GLU A 312 25.50 5.35 16.54
C GLU A 312 25.29 6.45 15.51
N LEU A 313 26.10 6.44 14.45
CA LEU A 313 26.02 7.30 13.28
C LEU A 313 25.62 6.45 12.07
N ARG A 314 24.64 6.88 11.28
CA ARG A 314 24.11 6.11 10.14
C ARG A 314 23.88 6.99 8.91
N ASP A 315 24.04 6.42 7.73
CA ASP A 315 23.56 7.04 6.48
C ASP A 315 22.02 7.00 6.37
N SER A 316 21.48 7.63 5.31
CA SER A 316 20.05 7.78 5.07
C SER A 316 19.29 6.49 4.75
N THR A 317 20.00 5.44 4.30
CA THR A 317 19.45 4.09 4.12
C THR A 317 19.58 3.25 5.40
N GLY A 318 20.40 3.70 6.35
CA GLY A 318 20.79 2.98 7.54
C GLY A 318 21.77 1.83 7.28
N ALA A 319 22.29 1.66 6.06
CA ALA A 319 23.05 0.48 5.65
C ALA A 319 24.50 0.49 6.17
N ARG A 320 25.22 1.61 6.06
CA ARG A 320 26.54 1.80 6.69
C ARG A 320 26.40 2.61 7.97
N ARG A 321 27.07 2.15 9.02
CA ARG A 321 27.12 2.82 10.31
C ARG A 321 28.51 2.86 10.93
N LEU A 322 28.74 3.90 11.71
CA LEU A 322 29.84 3.99 12.65
C LEU A 322 29.26 3.88 14.06
N PHE A 323 29.78 2.93 14.84
CA PHE A 323 29.31 2.69 16.21
C PHE A 323 30.47 2.78 17.22
N ILE A 324 30.26 3.55 18.28
CA ILE A 324 31.21 3.74 19.38
C ILE A 324 30.60 3.17 20.65
N SER A 325 31.28 2.19 21.25
CA SER A 325 30.69 1.29 22.24
C SER A 325 30.72 1.79 23.68
N SER A 326 31.65 2.67 24.04
CA SER A 326 31.80 3.25 25.38
C SER A 326 32.72 4.48 25.38
N LEU A 327 32.17 5.68 25.58
CA LEU A 327 32.90 6.92 25.80
C LEU A 327 32.68 7.44 27.21
N VAL A 328 33.75 7.64 27.98
CA VAL A 328 33.68 8.16 29.36
C VAL A 328 34.50 9.44 29.47
N PHE A 329 33.80 10.56 29.66
CA PHE A 329 34.37 11.85 30.06
C PHE A 329 33.80 12.29 31.41
#